data_AF-A0A8D0HKC8-F1
#
_entry.id   AF-A0A8D0HKC8-F1
#
_cell.length_a   1.000
_cell.length_b   1.000
_cell.length_c   1.000
_cell.angle_alpha   90.00
_cell.angle_beta   90.00
_cell.angle_gamma   90.00
#
_symmetry.space_group_name_H-M   'P 1'
#
loop_
_entity.id
_entity.type
_entity.pdbx_description
1 polymer ?
#
loop_
_entity_poly.entity_id
_entity_poly.type
_entity_poly.pdbx_seq_one_letter_code
_entity_poly.pdbx_strand_id
1 'polypeptide(L)' 'GMPFSNRHTHPTPHVDMYTFENRLKTFTAWPFVENCNCTPESMARAGFIHYSRENESNTAKCFFCLIELEGWESTDDPW' A
#
# COMPACT_ATOMS: atom_id res chain seq x y z
N GLY A 1 18.20 -8.61 25.77
CA GLY A 1 17.62 -9.17 24.53
C GLY A 1 17.20 -8.02 23.67
N MET A 2 17.72 -7.99 22.43
CA MET A 2 17.60 -7.01 21.33
C MET A 2 16.95 -5.64 21.63
N PRO A 3 17.67 -4.52 21.40
CA PRO A 3 17.14 -3.19 21.65
C PRO A 3 16.04 -2.87 20.64
N PHE A 4 14.95 -2.26 21.10
CA PHE A 4 14.01 -1.57 20.22
C PHE A 4 14.82 -0.59 19.38
N SER A 5 15.02 -0.92 18.10
CA SER A 5 15.71 -0.07 17.15
C SER A 5 14.91 1.21 17.01
N ASN A 6 15.34 2.23 17.74
CA ASN A 6 14.89 3.60 17.61
C ASN A 6 15.40 4.12 16.25
N ARG A 7 14.73 3.76 15.16
CA ARG A 7 15.19 4.15 13.83
C ARG A 7 14.09 4.26 12.78
N HIS A 8 13.00 4.96 13.06
CA HIS A 8 12.24 5.57 11.98
C HIS A 8 11.80 6.96 12.44
N THR A 9 12.48 7.99 11.92
CA THR A 9 11.84 9.28 11.66
C THR A 9 10.43 8.97 11.16
N HIS A 10 9.39 9.30 11.94
CA HIS A 10 8.03 9.27 11.42
C HIS A 10 8.05 10.07 10.12
N PRO A 11 7.93 9.44 8.94
CA PRO A 11 7.76 10.21 7.73
C PRO A 11 6.47 10.96 8.00
N THR A 12 6.51 12.29 7.95
CA THR A 12 5.28 13.07 7.82
C THR A 12 4.40 12.34 6.83
N PRO A 13 3.11 12.06 7.14
CA PRO A 13 2.21 11.40 6.21
C PRO A 13 2.43 12.05 4.86
N HIS A 14 2.77 11.26 3.83
CA HIS A 14 3.11 11.79 2.53
C HIS A 14 1.91 12.65 2.09
N VAL A 15 2.02 13.97 2.24
CA VAL A 15 0.87 14.88 2.13
C VAL A 15 0.27 14.77 0.73
N ASP A 16 1.11 14.44 -0.23
CA ASP A 16 0.71 14.17 -1.61
C ASP A 16 -0.21 12.95 -1.73
N MET A 17 -0.16 11.97 -0.82
CA MET A 17 -0.99 10.74 -0.86
C MET A 17 -2.41 10.93 -0.34
N TYR A 18 -2.79 12.12 0.12
CA TYR A 18 -4.19 12.42 0.42
C TYR A 18 -5.07 12.38 -0.83
N THR A 19 -4.52 12.66 -2.02
CA THR A 19 -5.26 12.54 -3.27
C THR A 19 -5.34 11.09 -3.74
N PHE A 20 -6.50 10.70 -4.24
CA PHE A 20 -6.72 9.37 -4.81
C PHE A 20 -5.77 9.10 -5.98
N GLU A 21 -5.58 10.09 -6.85
CA GLU A 21 -4.78 9.99 -8.06
C GLU A 21 -3.31 9.70 -7.75
N ASN A 22 -2.77 10.29 -6.68
CA ASN A 22 -1.39 10.02 -6.29
C ASN A 22 -1.23 8.63 -5.70
N ARG A 23 -2.21 8.12 -4.95
CA ARG A 23 -2.20 6.73 -4.49
C ARG A 23 -2.28 5.75 -5.66
N LEU A 24 -3.18 6.00 -6.61
CA LEU A 24 -3.35 5.16 -7.80
C LEU A 24 -2.03 5.04 -8.60
N LYS A 25 -1.30 6.14 -8.77
CA LYS A 25 0.00 6.16 -9.49
C LYS A 25 1.08 5.26 -8.89
N THR A 26 0.95 4.86 -7.62
CA THR A 26 1.93 3.96 -6.99
C THR A 26 1.82 2.52 -7.51
N PHE A 27 0.64 2.11 -7.99
CA PHE A 27 0.36 0.76 -8.47
C PHE A 27 0.82 0.56 -9.93
N THR A 28 2.14 0.61 -10.17
CA THR A 28 2.72 0.45 -11.51
C THR A 28 2.83 -0.99 -12.00
N ALA A 29 2.94 -1.95 -11.07
CA ALA A 29 3.14 -3.39 -11.36
C ALA A 29 2.28 -4.30 -10.46
N TRP A 30 1.08 -3.84 -10.10
CA TRP A 30 0.16 -4.60 -9.26
C TRP A 30 -0.44 -5.77 -10.05
N PRO A 31 -0.45 -7.00 -9.53
CA PRO A 31 -0.86 -8.18 -10.30
C PRO A 31 -2.38 -8.30 -10.50
N PHE A 32 -3.18 -7.66 -9.65
CA PHE A 32 -4.65 -7.82 -9.64
C PHE A 32 -5.29 -6.66 -10.39
N VAL A 33 -5.55 -6.82 -11.70
CA VAL A 33 -6.07 -5.72 -12.55
C VAL A 33 -7.51 -5.97 -13.04
N GLU A 34 -7.76 -7.07 -13.74
CA GLU A 34 -9.07 -7.40 -14.30
C GLU A 34 -9.73 -8.52 -13.48
N ASN A 35 -11.06 -8.46 -13.30
CA ASN A 35 -11.85 -9.46 -12.58
C ASN A 35 -11.36 -9.75 -11.14
N CYS A 36 -10.78 -8.75 -10.48
CA CYS A 36 -10.31 -8.81 -9.10
C CYS A 36 -11.03 -7.77 -8.24
N ASN A 37 -11.17 -8.02 -6.94
CA ASN A 37 -11.72 -7.06 -5.97
C ASN A 37 -10.67 -6.02 -5.54
N CYS A 38 -9.44 -6.46 -5.36
CA CYS A 38 -8.28 -5.65 -4.96
C CYS A 38 -7.55 -4.98 -6.13
N THR A 39 -8.28 -4.37 -7.07
CA THR A 39 -7.67 -3.62 -8.19
C THR A 39 -6.88 -2.39 -7.70
N PRO A 40 -5.96 -1.82 -8.50
CA PRO A 40 -5.29 -0.56 -8.15
C PRO A 40 -6.25 0.54 -7.71
N GLU A 41 -7.39 0.68 -8.39
CA GLU A 41 -8.40 1.66 -8.05
C GLU A 41 -9.10 1.34 -6.72
N SER A 42 -9.45 0.08 -6.45
CA SER A 42 -10.04 -0.32 -5.17
C SER A 42 -9.08 -0.11 -4.01
N MET A 43 -7.82 -0.54 -4.17
CA MET A 43 -6.74 -0.35 -3.22
C MET A 43 -6.51 1.13 -2.91
N ALA A 44 -6.38 1.97 -3.95
CA ALA A 44 -6.21 3.40 -3.79
C ALA A 44 -7.44 4.08 -3.15
N ARG A 45 -8.67 3.62 -3.42
CA ARG A 45 -9.88 4.14 -2.75
C ARG A 45 -9.90 3.84 -1.26
N ALA A 46 -9.45 2.64 -0.86
CA ALA A 46 -9.31 2.25 0.54
C ALA A 46 -8.14 2.93 1.28
N GLY A 47 -7.31 3.70 0.58
CA GLY A 47 -6.20 4.43 1.18
C GLY A 47 -4.86 3.70 1.12
N PHE A 48 -4.76 2.62 0.36
CA PHE A 48 -3.48 1.95 0.14
C PHE A 48 -2.64 2.65 -0.93
N ILE A 49 -1.34 2.60 -0.72
CA ILE A 49 -0.31 2.81 -1.74
C ILE A 49 0.41 1.49 -1.97
N HIS A 50 0.82 1.23 -3.21
CA HIS A 50 1.72 0.13 -3.52
C HIS A 50 3.10 0.47 -2.95
N TYR A 51 3.62 -0.45 -2.15
CA TYR A 51 4.87 -0.28 -1.44
C TYR A 51 5.78 -1.45 -1.79
N SER A 52 6.29 -1.46 -3.03
CA SER A 52 7.23 -2.49 -3.47
C SER A 52 8.60 -2.26 -2.82
N ARG A 53 8.96 -3.08 -1.84
CA ARG A 53 10.37 -3.25 -1.45
C ARG A 53 11.05 -4.20 -2.43
N GLU A 54 12.37 -4.13 -2.53
CA GLU A 54 13.13 -5.10 -3.33
C GLU A 54 12.75 -6.52 -2.89
N ASN A 55 12.15 -7.29 -3.82
CA ASN A 55 11.64 -8.67 -3.69
C ASN A 55 10.21 -8.88 -3.17
N GLU A 56 9.43 -7.84 -2.86
CA GLU A 56 8.03 -7.96 -2.42
C GLU A 56 7.09 -7.27 -3.42
N SER A 57 6.55 -8.02 -4.38
CA SER A 57 5.79 -7.45 -5.50
C SER A 57 4.35 -7.06 -5.17
N ASN A 58 3.84 -7.41 -3.98
CA ASN A 58 2.41 -7.32 -3.65
C ASN A 58 2.16 -6.67 -2.27
N THR A 59 3.10 -5.88 -1.75
CA THR A 59 2.92 -5.22 -0.44
C THR A 59 2.22 -3.87 -0.63
N ALA A 60 1.18 -3.63 0.18
CA ALA A 60 0.43 -2.39 0.19
C ALA A 60 0.49 -1.75 1.58
N LYS A 61 0.57 -0.42 1.62
CA LYS A 61 0.62 0.36 2.87
C LYS A 61 -0.48 1.39 2.92
N CYS A 62 -1.23 1.49 4.02
CA CYS A 62 -2.19 2.58 4.18
C CYS A 62 -1.43 3.90 4.39
N PHE A 63 -1.74 4.93 3.59
CA PHE A 63 -1.05 6.22 3.68
C PHE A 63 -1.30 6.97 5.01
N PHE A 64 -2.42 6.64 5.68
CA PHE A 64 -2.87 7.34 6.89
C PHE A 64 -2.50 6.58 8.17
N CYS A 65 -2.97 5.34 8.32
CA CYS A 65 -2.71 4.54 9.53
C CYS A 65 -1.38 3.77 9.49
N LEU A 66 -0.68 3.78 8.35
CA LEU A 66 0.64 3.19 8.13
C LEU A 66 0.71 1.66 8.28
N ILE A 67 -0.42 0.96 8.32
CA ILE A 67 -0.45 -0.51 8.29
C ILE A 67 0.12 -1.01 6.95
N GLU A 68 1.02 -1.99 7.02
CA GLU A 68 1.59 -2.70 5.87
C GLU A 68 0.94 -4.08 5.80
N LEU A 69 0.39 -4.43 4.64
CA LEU A 69 -0.27 -5.71 4.35
C LEU A 69 0.35 -6.33 3.10
N GLU A 70 0.63 -7.62 3.15
CA GLU A 70 1.18 -8.43 2.06
C GLU A 70 0.30 -9.65 1.81
N GLY A 71 0.57 -10.39 0.72
CA GLY A 71 -0.14 -11.64 0.44
C GLY A 71 -1.56 -11.46 -0.08
N TRP A 72 -1.88 -10.30 -0.67
CA TRP A 72 -3.17 -10.04 -1.31
C TRP A 72 -3.53 -11.12 -2.34
N GLU A 73 -4.80 -11.50 -2.36
CA GLU A 73 -5.43 -12.41 -3.31
C GLU A 73 -6.46 -11.66 -4.16
N SER A 74 -6.79 -12.18 -5.34
CA SER A 74 -7.71 -11.52 -6.30
C SER A 74 -9.11 -11.26 -5.75
N THR A 75 -9.53 -12.01 -4.73
CA THR A 75 -10.87 -11.90 -4.11
C THR A 75 -10.90 -11.02 -2.86
N ASP A 76 -9.75 -10.54 -2.38
CA ASP A 76 -9.69 -9.73 -1.16
C ASP A 76 -10.40 -8.38 -1.31
N ASP A 77 -11.10 -7.98 -0.25
CA ASP A 77 -11.73 -6.66 -0.16
C ASP A 77 -10.79 -5.69 0.58
N PRO A 78 -10.40 -4.55 -0.03
CA PRO A 78 -9.49 -3.61 0.59
C PRO A 78 -10.11 -2.66 1.64
N TRP A 79 -11.44 -2.65 1.86
CA TRP A 79 -12.12 -1.75 2.81
C TRP A 79 -12.16 -2.22 4.28
#